data_AF-A0A2T6K7W8-F1
#
_entry.id   AF-A0A2T6K7W8-F1
#
_cell.length_a   1.000
_cell.length_b   1.000
_cell.length_c   1.000
_cell.angle_alpha   90.00
_cell.angle_beta   90.00
_cell.angle_gamma   90.00
#
_symmetry.space_group_name_H-M   'P 1'
#
loop_
_entity.id
_entity.type
_entity.pdbx_description
1 polymer ?
#
loop_
_entity_poly.entity_id
_entity_poly.type
_entity_poly.pdbx_seq_one_letter_code
_entity_poly.pdbx_strand_id
1 'polypeptide(L)'
;MQLSENINQGYKKEEYKGLALDVYITSKDKIKRSIADKEFVIGYKKIREDGSFTKKFATLMIVRGYPVVVLHLGEKKDREGLQTQKELDEKIGNTYVRNGMQINEKPHEVFIRLDWVRSLEEISPYIDEAYEKRT
;
A
#
# COMPACT_ATOMS: atom_id res chain seq x y z
N MET A 1 8.26 4.56 -20.67
CA MET A 1 7.37 3.60 -21.35
C MET A 1 7.76 2.15 -21.07
N GLN A 2 9.04 1.77 -21.18
CA GLN A 2 9.48 0.38 -20.93
C GLN A 2 9.46 -0.06 -19.45
N LEU A 3 9.70 0.86 -18.50
CA LEU A 3 9.67 0.54 -17.07
C LEU A 3 8.26 0.16 -16.58
N SER A 4 7.23 0.88 -17.03
CA SER A 4 5.83 0.57 -16.68
C SER A 4 5.39 -0.78 -17.25
N GLU A 5 5.81 -1.12 -18.47
CA GLU A 5 5.53 -2.44 -19.06
C GLU A 5 6.18 -3.57 -18.26
N ASN A 6 7.44 -3.42 -17.87
CA ASN A 6 8.16 -4.41 -17.07
C ASN A 6 7.54 -4.59 -15.68
N ILE A 7 7.15 -3.49 -15.01
CA ILE A 7 6.44 -3.53 -13.73
C ILE A 7 5.13 -4.32 -13.88
N ASN A 8 4.34 -4.00 -14.91
CA ASN A 8 3.05 -4.65 -15.14
C ASN A 8 3.20 -6.14 -15.49
N GLN A 9 4.22 -6.51 -16.27
CA GLN A 9 4.54 -7.92 -16.53
C GLN A 9 4.97 -8.65 -15.26
N GLY A 10 5.80 -8.02 -14.42
CA GLY A 10 6.19 -8.55 -13.12
C GLY A 10 4.98 -8.77 -12.23
N TYR A 11 4.07 -7.81 -12.16
CA TYR A 11 2.88 -7.89 -11.31
C TYR A 11 1.92 -9.03 -11.70
N LYS A 12 1.93 -9.49 -12.95
CA LYS A 12 1.15 -10.67 -13.38
C LYS A 12 1.62 -11.97 -12.74
N LYS A 13 2.88 -12.06 -12.32
CA LYS A 13 3.44 -13.23 -11.63
C LYS A 13 3.34 -13.02 -10.12
N GLU A 14 2.69 -13.93 -9.42
CA GLU A 14 2.43 -13.81 -7.97
C GLU A 14 3.71 -13.58 -7.16
N GLU A 15 4.77 -14.34 -7.45
CA GLU A 15 6.11 -14.21 -6.82
C GLU A 15 6.75 -12.82 -6.97
N TYR A 16 6.35 -12.04 -7.99
CA TYR A 16 6.93 -10.74 -8.29
C TYR A 16 6.02 -9.56 -7.97
N LYS A 17 4.78 -9.79 -7.52
CA LYS A 17 3.85 -8.70 -7.18
C LYS A 17 4.43 -7.73 -6.16
N GLY A 18 5.08 -8.23 -5.11
CA GLY A 18 5.73 -7.40 -4.09
C GLY A 18 6.87 -6.54 -4.66
N LEU A 19 7.68 -7.10 -5.55
CA LEU A 19 8.77 -6.38 -6.21
C LEU A 19 8.23 -5.32 -7.18
N ALA A 20 7.27 -5.69 -8.02
CA ALA A 20 6.62 -4.77 -8.94
C ALA A 20 5.96 -3.60 -8.19
N LEU A 21 5.33 -3.87 -7.05
CA LEU A 21 4.78 -2.85 -6.16
C LEU A 21 5.87 -1.93 -5.58
N ASP A 22 6.97 -2.49 -5.07
CA ASP A 22 8.10 -1.73 -4.53
C ASP A 22 8.68 -0.79 -5.60
N VAL A 23 8.88 -1.29 -6.82
CA VAL A 23 9.34 -0.48 -7.97
C VAL A 23 8.32 0.60 -8.32
N TYR A 24 7.03 0.28 -8.37
CA TYR A 24 5.99 1.28 -8.63
C TYR A 24 6.03 2.42 -7.61
N ILE A 25 6.06 2.09 -6.32
CA ILE A 25 6.07 3.08 -5.25
C ILE A 25 7.35 3.91 -5.29
N THR A 26 8.51 3.27 -5.44
CA THR A 26 9.82 3.95 -5.46
C THR A 26 10.11 4.74 -6.74
N SER A 27 9.37 4.48 -7.82
CA SER A 27 9.45 5.28 -9.05
C SER A 27 8.80 6.66 -8.91
N LYS A 28 7.99 6.88 -7.86
CA LYS A 28 7.43 8.19 -7.54
C LYS A 28 8.54 9.12 -7.02
N ASP A 29 8.41 10.41 -7.31
CA ASP A 29 9.35 11.42 -6.81
C ASP A 29 9.30 11.51 -5.27
N LYS A 30 10.42 11.87 -4.65
CA LYS A 30 10.53 12.15 -3.20
C LYS A 30 10.07 10.99 -2.29
N ILE A 31 10.57 9.78 -2.52
CA ILE A 31 10.26 8.60 -1.68
C ILE A 31 11.44 8.19 -0.80
N LYS A 32 11.18 8.00 0.50
CA LYS A 32 12.07 7.28 1.41
C LYS A 32 11.54 5.87 1.67
N ARG A 33 12.27 4.88 1.18
CA ARG A 33 12.09 3.45 1.47
C ARG A 33 12.92 3.04 2.70
N SER A 34 12.34 2.23 3.59
CA SER A 34 13.02 1.66 4.75
C SER A 34 12.67 0.18 4.93
N ILE A 35 13.66 -0.68 5.14
CA ILE A 35 13.48 -2.10 5.45
C ILE A 35 13.67 -2.30 6.97
N ALA A 36 12.86 -3.13 7.60
CA ALA A 36 13.10 -3.58 8.97
C ALA A 36 13.99 -4.84 8.99
N ASP A 37 15.02 -4.87 9.84
CA ASP A 37 16.09 -5.90 9.79
C ASP A 37 15.63 -7.33 10.12
N LYS A 38 14.48 -7.51 10.81
CA LYS A 38 14.07 -8.80 11.38
C LYS A 38 12.82 -9.41 10.78
N GLU A 39 12.07 -8.67 9.97
CA GLU A 39 10.83 -9.13 9.34
C GLU A 39 10.75 -8.52 7.93
N PHE A 40 10.17 -9.25 6.97
CA PHE A 40 9.93 -8.68 5.63
C PHE A 40 8.87 -7.58 5.73
N VAL A 41 9.33 -6.37 6.06
CA VAL A 41 8.54 -5.16 6.23
C VAL A 41 9.27 -4.02 5.54
N ILE A 42 8.65 -3.46 4.51
CA ILE A 42 9.13 -2.30 3.77
C ILE A 42 8.16 -1.16 4.03
N GLY A 43 8.65 -0.09 4.65
CA GLY A 43 7.89 1.14 4.89
C GLY A 43 8.24 2.22 3.87
N TYR A 44 7.21 2.98 3.45
CA TYR A 44 7.35 4.08 2.49
C TYR A 44 6.88 5.39 3.10
N LYS A 45 7.72 6.43 3.02
CA LYS A 45 7.44 7.81 3.46
C LYS A 45 7.71 8.78 2.32
N LYS A 46 7.07 9.95 2.38
CA LYS A 46 7.38 11.07 1.49
C LYS A 46 8.53 11.88 2.08
N ILE A 47 9.39 12.37 1.21
CA ILE A 47 10.40 13.38 1.52
C ILE A 47 9.76 14.74 1.28
N ARG A 48 9.68 15.57 2.32
CA ARG A 48 9.19 16.95 2.22
C ARG A 48 10.24 17.84 1.57
N GLU A 49 9.85 19.05 1.19
CA GLU A 49 10.76 20.02 0.55
C GLU A 49 11.93 20.41 1.45
N ASP A 50 11.73 20.42 2.77
CA ASP A 50 12.76 20.67 3.79
C ASP A 50 13.67 19.46 4.06
N GLY A 51 13.50 18.35 3.33
CA GLY A 51 14.23 17.10 3.51
C GLY A 51 13.73 16.23 4.68
N SER A 52 12.74 16.68 5.45
CA SER A 52 12.10 15.88 6.50
C SER A 52 11.19 14.80 5.90
N PHE A 53 10.70 13.87 6.73
CA PHE A 53 9.82 12.78 6.27
C PHE A 53 8.40 12.88 6.82
N THR A 54 7.42 12.55 6.00
CA THR A 54 6.04 12.32 6.45
C THR A 54 5.91 11.06 7.31
N LYS A 55 4.75 10.87 7.93
CA LYS A 55 4.37 9.54 8.44
C LYS A 55 4.31 8.55 7.26
N LYS A 56 4.44 7.25 7.52
CA LYS A 56 4.34 6.24 6.44
C LYS A 56 3.01 6.36 5.72
N PHE A 57 3.01 6.37 4.39
CA PHE A 57 1.79 6.31 3.57
C PHE A 57 1.50 4.88 3.09
N ALA A 58 2.52 4.03 3.03
CA ALA A 58 2.35 2.61 2.72
C ALA A 58 3.34 1.74 3.51
N THR A 59 2.95 0.49 3.75
CA THR A 59 3.80 -0.56 4.30
C THR A 59 3.54 -1.87 3.55
N LEU A 60 4.55 -2.44 2.91
CA LEU A 60 4.51 -3.79 2.35
C LEU A 60 5.04 -4.78 3.39
N MET A 61 4.25 -5.77 3.77
CA MET A 61 4.61 -6.72 4.83
C MET A 61 3.91 -8.08 4.66
N ILE A 62 4.31 -9.06 5.46
CA ILE A 62 3.58 -10.32 5.58
C ILE A 62 2.56 -10.24 6.72
N VAL A 63 1.29 -10.52 6.44
CA VAL A 63 0.22 -10.62 7.43
C VAL A 63 -0.43 -12.00 7.33
N ARG A 64 -0.35 -12.79 8.41
CA ARG A 64 -0.91 -14.15 8.48
C ARG A 64 -0.44 -15.05 7.32
N GLY A 65 0.82 -14.93 6.91
CA GLY A 65 1.43 -15.71 5.83
C GLY A 65 1.25 -15.13 4.42
N TYR A 66 0.50 -14.03 4.25
CA TYR A 66 0.23 -13.44 2.94
C TYR A 66 0.94 -12.10 2.76
N PRO A 67 1.48 -11.79 1.57
CA PRO A 67 1.94 -10.46 1.21
C PRO A 67 0.78 -9.47 1.20
N VAL A 68 0.88 -8.42 2.00
CA VAL A 68 -0.11 -7.37 2.15
C VAL A 68 0.56 -6.01 2.00
N VAL A 69 0.00 -5.14 1.18
CA VAL A 69 0.28 -3.71 1.27
C VAL A 69 -0.79 -3.04 2.12
N VAL A 70 -0.34 -2.34 3.15
CA VAL A 70 -1.16 -1.51 4.03
C VAL A 70 -0.99 -0.06 3.61
N LEU A 71 -2.09 0.59 3.22
CA LEU A 71 -2.11 2.01 2.88
C LEU A 71 -2.58 2.82 4.08
N HIS A 72 -1.97 3.97 4.32
CA HIS A 72 -2.37 4.89 5.39
C HIS A 72 -2.99 6.15 4.78
N LEU A 73 -4.32 6.26 4.85
CA LEU A 73 -5.10 7.35 4.27
C LEU A 73 -5.41 8.42 5.31
N GLY A 74 -4.85 9.62 5.15
CA GLY A 74 -5.16 10.77 6.01
C GLY A 74 -4.81 10.53 7.49
N GLU A 75 -5.62 11.09 8.39
CA GLU A 75 -5.46 10.96 9.84
C GLU A 75 -6.43 9.96 10.45
N LYS A 76 -6.05 9.39 11.61
CA LYS A 76 -6.83 8.33 12.30
C LYS A 76 -8.27 8.75 12.60
N LYS A 77 -8.49 10.02 12.93
CA LYS A 77 -9.81 10.56 13.32
C LYS A 77 -10.81 10.60 12.16
N ASP A 78 -10.33 10.67 10.92
CA ASP A 78 -11.18 10.83 9.73
C ASP A 78 -11.71 9.47 9.25
N ARG A 79 -11.04 8.37 9.66
CA ARG A 79 -11.46 6.98 9.44
C ARG A 79 -11.68 6.61 7.96
N GLU A 80 -11.06 7.33 7.04
CA GLU A 80 -11.23 7.17 5.59
C GLU A 80 -10.89 5.75 5.11
N GLY A 81 -9.89 5.12 5.74
CA GLY A 81 -9.48 3.75 5.41
C GLY A 81 -10.58 2.69 5.58
N LEU A 82 -11.62 2.93 6.38
CA LEU A 82 -12.77 2.02 6.47
C LEU A 82 -13.65 2.08 5.22
N GLN A 83 -13.89 3.28 4.70
CA GLN A 83 -14.71 3.48 3.51
C GLN A 83 -13.96 3.02 2.27
N THR A 84 -12.70 3.42 2.13
CA THR A 84 -11.85 2.99 1.02
C THR A 84 -11.62 1.47 1.00
N GLN A 85 -11.53 0.81 2.16
CA GLN A 85 -11.48 -0.65 2.21
C GLN A 85 -12.71 -1.29 1.57
N LYS A 86 -13.92 -0.77 1.85
CA LYS A 86 -15.15 -1.33 1.26
C LYS A 86 -15.18 -1.17 -0.25
N GLU A 87 -14.85 0.02 -0.74
CA GLU A 87 -14.78 0.32 -2.17
C GLU A 87 -13.77 -0.59 -2.89
N LEU A 88 -12.61 -0.82 -2.26
CA LEU A 88 -11.59 -1.71 -2.79
C LEU A 88 -12.03 -3.17 -2.77
N ASP A 89 -12.64 -3.63 -1.68
CA ASP A 89 -13.12 -5.01 -1.52
C ASP A 89 -14.20 -5.33 -2.57
N GLU A 90 -15.11 -4.37 -2.83
CA GLU A 90 -16.11 -4.45 -3.90
C GLU A 90 -15.45 -4.54 -5.29
N LYS A 91 -14.43 -3.71 -5.55
CA LYS A 91 -13.70 -3.69 -6.82
C LYS A 91 -12.93 -4.98 -7.09
N ILE A 92 -12.28 -5.54 -6.07
CA ILE A 92 -11.48 -6.78 -6.18
C ILE A 92 -12.37 -8.04 -6.10
N GLY A 93 -13.59 -7.91 -5.57
CA GLY A 93 -14.51 -9.02 -5.35
C GLY A 93 -14.08 -9.95 -4.20
N ASN A 94 -13.25 -9.46 -3.28
CA ASN A 94 -12.80 -10.17 -2.09
C ASN A 94 -12.85 -9.24 -0.88
N THR A 95 -13.36 -9.73 0.26
CA THR A 95 -13.50 -8.93 1.47
C THR A 95 -12.34 -9.15 2.44
N TYR A 96 -11.66 -8.07 2.84
CA TYR A 96 -10.68 -8.13 3.92
C TYR A 96 -11.38 -8.02 5.28
N VAL A 97 -11.49 -9.13 6.00
CA VAL A 97 -12.13 -9.15 7.32
C VAL A 97 -11.22 -8.54 8.38
N ARG A 98 -11.53 -7.31 8.78
CA ARG A 98 -10.86 -6.58 9.86
C ARG A 98 -11.35 -7.05 11.22
N ASN A 99 -10.43 -7.20 12.18
CA ASN A 99 -10.80 -7.44 13.58
C ASN A 99 -11.13 -6.13 14.33
N GLY A 100 -11.68 -6.23 15.54
CA GLY A 100 -12.09 -5.07 16.34
C GLY A 100 -10.95 -4.08 16.61
N MET A 101 -9.73 -4.57 16.85
CA MET A 101 -8.55 -3.72 17.01
C MET A 101 -8.24 -2.95 15.72
N GLN A 102 -8.25 -3.59 14.54
CA GLN A 102 -8.03 -2.92 13.26
C GLN A 102 -9.11 -1.87 12.98
N ILE A 103 -10.37 -2.13 13.34
CA ILE A 103 -11.47 -1.19 13.15
C ILE A 103 -11.32 0.03 14.06
N ASN A 104 -10.93 -0.17 15.32
CA ASN A 104 -10.89 0.90 16.32
C ASN A 104 -9.55 1.66 16.35
N GLU A 105 -8.43 0.95 16.21
CA GLU A 105 -7.10 1.53 16.36
C GLU A 105 -6.48 1.96 15.04
N LYS A 106 -6.87 1.32 13.93
CA LYS A 106 -6.30 1.55 12.60
C LYS A 106 -7.34 1.95 11.54
N PRO A 107 -8.36 2.77 11.85
CA PRO A 107 -9.45 3.06 10.91
C PRO A 107 -9.01 3.84 9.66
N HIS A 108 -7.82 4.41 9.65
CA HIS A 108 -7.21 5.09 8.50
C HIS A 108 -6.39 4.14 7.60
N GLU A 109 -6.26 2.87 7.98
CA GLU A 109 -5.52 1.89 7.20
C GLU A 109 -6.44 1.10 6.26
N VAL A 110 -5.94 0.83 5.04
CA VAL A 110 -6.52 -0.09 4.05
C VAL A 110 -5.56 -1.25 3.86
N PHE A 111 -6.06 -2.48 3.94
CA PHE A 111 -5.28 -3.72 3.83
C PHE A 111 -5.56 -4.37 2.49
N ILE A 112 -4.51 -4.58 1.69
CA ILE A 112 -4.61 -5.13 0.35
C ILE A 112 -3.74 -6.39 0.25
N ARG A 113 -4.40 -7.53 0.12
CA ARG A 113 -3.74 -8.83 -0.11
C ARG A 113 -3.32 -8.96 -1.56
N LEU A 114 -2.02 -9.07 -1.83
CA LEU A 114 -1.50 -9.05 -3.20
C LEU A 114 -1.93 -10.27 -4.03
N ASP A 115 -2.22 -11.41 -3.38
CA ASP A 115 -2.74 -12.60 -4.04
C ASP A 115 -4.14 -12.39 -4.63
N TRP A 116 -4.94 -11.47 -4.07
CA TRP A 116 -6.28 -11.14 -4.59
C TRP A 116 -6.25 -10.16 -5.77
N VAL A 117 -5.19 -9.36 -5.88
CA VAL A 117 -5.07 -8.31 -6.89
C VAL A 117 -4.59 -8.90 -8.21
N ARG A 118 -5.30 -8.68 -9.32
CA ARG A 118 -4.94 -9.29 -10.62
C ARG A 118 -3.98 -8.42 -11.43
N SER A 119 -4.00 -7.11 -11.19
CA SER A 119 -3.22 -6.13 -11.94
C SER A 119 -2.88 -4.94 -11.04
N LEU A 120 -1.76 -4.27 -11.31
CA LEU A 120 -1.35 -3.11 -10.50
C LEU A 120 -2.33 -1.94 -10.64
N GLU A 121 -3.00 -1.85 -11.79
CA GLU A 121 -4.04 -0.87 -12.12
C GLU A 121 -5.25 -0.93 -11.18
N GLU A 122 -5.53 -2.10 -10.58
CA GLU A 122 -6.61 -2.24 -9.61
C GLU A 122 -6.34 -1.42 -8.34
N ILE A 123 -5.07 -1.32 -7.91
CA ILE A 123 -4.68 -0.78 -6.61
C ILE A 123 -3.86 0.52 -6.67
N SER A 124 -3.23 0.81 -7.81
CA SER A 124 -2.41 2.02 -8.00
C SER A 124 -3.14 3.33 -7.68
N PRO A 125 -4.42 3.54 -8.02
CA PRO A 125 -5.11 4.78 -7.65
C PRO A 125 -5.18 5.00 -6.13
N TYR A 126 -5.33 3.92 -5.35
CA TYR A 126 -5.39 4.00 -3.89
C TYR A 126 -4.01 4.24 -3.27
N ILE A 127 -2.94 3.70 -3.88
CA ILE A 127 -1.56 3.98 -3.49
C ILE A 127 -1.25 5.46 -3.71
N ASP A 128 -1.68 6.00 -4.85
CA ASP A 128 -1.48 7.39 -5.24
C ASP A 128 -2.25 8.32 -4.30
N GLU A 129 -3.49 7.98 -3.99
CA GLU A 129 -4.29 8.69 -2.99
C GLU A 129 -3.61 8.70 -1.60
N ALA A 130 -3.11 7.54 -1.14
CA ALA A 130 -2.39 7.45 0.12
C ALA A 130 -1.14 8.33 0.14
N TYR A 131 -0.39 8.34 -0.96
CA TYR A 131 0.75 9.23 -1.14
C TYR A 131 0.31 10.70 -1.06
N GLU A 132 -0.71 11.12 -1.79
CA GLU A 132 -1.13 12.53 -1.80
C GLU A 132 -1.67 13.01 -0.45
N LYS A 133 -2.50 12.21 0.22
CA LYS A 133 -3.13 12.58 1.49
C LYS A 133 -2.17 12.59 2.68
N ARG A 134 -0.97 12.04 2.55
CA ARG A 134 -0.02 11.95 3.66
C ARG A 134 0.85 13.20 3.75
N THR A 135 0.63 13.96 4.82
CA THR A 135 1.35 15.21 5.14
C THR A 135 2.44 15.04 6.20
#